data_AF-A0A496SCE2-F1
#
_entry.id   AF-A0A496SCE2-F1
#
_cell.length_a   1.000
_cell.length_b   1.000
_cell.length_c   1.000
_cell.angle_alpha   90.00
_cell.angle_beta   90.00
_cell.angle_gamma   90.00
#
_symmetry.space_group_name_H-M   'P 1'
#
loop_
_entity.id
_entity.type
_entity.pdbx_description
1 polymer ?
#
loop_
_entity_poly.entity_id
_entity_poly.type
_entity_poly.pdbx_seq_one_letter_code
_entity_poly.pdbx_strand_id
1 'polypeptide(L)'
;LALAVGADGVHLGPEDMPPELARRILGEGKLVGVSAGSVQDALRAKEAGADYIGVGPIFRTSTKPDAGPPIGPEGLREVRSAVDLPIVAVGGITLESVGEVKKAGADAVCAISAVSGKDVGEKVRAFLEVMGDDAAGKCA
;
A
#
# COMPACT_ATOMS: atom_id res chain seq x y z
N LEU A 1 0.78 -0.41 20.74
CA LEU A 1 0.07 0.88 20.50
C LEU A 1 -1.33 0.65 19.92
N ALA A 2 -1.48 -0.04 18.78
CA ALA A 2 -2.76 -0.20 18.08
C ALA A 2 -3.95 -0.63 18.99
N LEU A 3 -3.78 -1.69 19.79
CA LEU A 3 -4.80 -2.13 20.75
C LEU A 3 -5.11 -1.08 21.83
N ALA A 4 -4.06 -0.44 22.37
CA ALA A 4 -4.20 0.50 23.48
C ALA A 4 -4.96 1.78 23.07
N VAL A 5 -4.84 2.20 21.81
CA VAL A 5 -5.53 3.38 21.27
C VAL A 5 -6.82 3.03 20.53
N GLY A 6 -7.20 1.75 20.47
CA GLY A 6 -8.38 1.31 19.75
C GLY A 6 -8.29 1.48 18.22
N ALA A 7 -7.10 1.50 17.64
CA ALA A 7 -6.90 1.72 16.20
C ALA A 7 -7.65 0.70 15.34
N ASP A 8 -8.06 1.11 14.15
CA ASP A 8 -8.80 0.27 13.21
C ASP A 8 -7.97 -0.91 12.66
N GLY A 9 -6.64 -0.81 12.70
CA GLY A 9 -5.76 -1.86 12.22
C GLY A 9 -4.27 -1.56 12.41
N VAL A 10 -3.44 -2.38 11.76
CA VAL A 10 -1.98 -2.27 11.69
C VAL A 10 -1.49 -2.43 10.25
N HIS A 11 -0.31 -1.90 9.97
CA HIS A 11 0.45 -2.21 8.75
C HIS A 11 1.82 -2.76 9.18
N LEU A 12 2.26 -3.86 8.58
CA LEU A 12 3.47 -4.60 8.94
C LEU A 12 4.46 -4.64 7.77
N GLY A 13 5.71 -4.31 8.07
CA GLY A 13 6.84 -4.51 7.18
C GLY A 13 7.42 -5.93 7.26
N PRO A 14 8.40 -6.25 6.40
CA PRO A 14 8.98 -7.59 6.32
C PRO A 14 9.80 -8.00 7.57
N GLU A 15 10.27 -7.04 8.35
CA GLU A 15 11.05 -7.27 9.59
C GLU A 15 10.20 -7.16 10.87
N ASP A 16 8.90 -6.86 10.73
CA ASP A 16 7.98 -6.80 11.86
C ASP A 16 7.51 -8.20 12.27
N MET A 17 6.57 -8.26 13.22
CA MET A 17 5.98 -9.52 13.64
C MET A 17 5.24 -10.24 12.49
N PRO A 18 5.15 -11.58 12.51
CA PRO A 18 4.40 -12.33 11.53
C PRO A 18 2.93 -11.88 11.44
N PRO A 19 2.35 -11.68 10.24
CA PRO A 19 0.97 -11.21 10.09
C PRO A 19 -0.07 -12.13 10.74
N GLU A 20 0.18 -13.44 10.75
CA GLU A 20 -0.70 -14.43 11.39
C GLU A 20 -0.78 -14.20 12.91
N LEU A 21 0.34 -13.79 13.52
CA LEU A 21 0.37 -13.46 14.93
C LEU A 21 -0.37 -12.14 15.20
N ALA A 22 -0.22 -11.13 14.32
CA ALA A 22 -0.97 -9.90 14.42
C ALA A 22 -2.48 -10.14 14.30
N ARG A 23 -2.92 -10.96 13.35
CA ARG A 23 -4.33 -11.39 13.21
C ARG A 23 -4.85 -12.04 14.49
N ARG A 24 -4.10 -12.96 15.09
CA ARG A 24 -4.48 -13.62 16.35
C ARG A 24 -4.64 -12.65 17.53
N ILE A 25 -3.84 -11.60 17.56
CA ILE A 25 -3.87 -10.58 18.63
C ILE A 25 -5.01 -9.58 18.42
N LEU A 26 -5.25 -9.18 17.18
CA LEU A 26 -6.23 -8.14 16.84
C LEU A 26 -7.65 -8.68 16.64
N GLY A 27 -7.79 -9.98 16.33
CA GLY A 27 -9.04 -10.61 15.94
C GLY A 27 -9.44 -10.28 14.50
N GLU A 28 -10.62 -10.77 14.09
CA GLU A 28 -11.14 -10.61 12.72
C GLU A 28 -11.68 -9.20 12.42
N GLY A 29 -11.95 -8.40 13.45
CA GLY A 29 -12.62 -7.09 13.30
C GLY A 29 -11.71 -5.90 13.03
N LYS A 30 -10.40 -6.12 12.83
CA LYS A 30 -9.39 -5.06 12.62
C LYS A 30 -8.57 -5.34 11.37
N LEU A 31 -8.13 -4.27 10.70
CA LEU A 31 -7.34 -4.39 9.47
C LEU A 31 -5.89 -4.82 9.74
N VAL A 32 -5.36 -5.69 8.89
CA VAL A 32 -3.96 -6.11 8.85
C VAL A 32 -3.44 -5.89 7.43
N GLY A 33 -2.64 -4.84 7.26
CA GLY A 33 -1.90 -4.58 6.03
C GLY A 33 -0.49 -5.15 6.08
N VAL A 34 0.02 -5.61 4.94
CA VAL A 34 1.38 -6.16 4.84
C VAL A 34 2.13 -5.54 3.66
N SER A 35 3.38 -5.15 3.86
CA SER A 35 4.26 -4.71 2.78
C SER A 35 4.68 -5.88 1.88
N ALA A 36 4.63 -5.69 0.56
CA ALA A 36 5.06 -6.67 -0.44
C ALA A 36 5.94 -6.04 -1.51
N GLY A 37 7.13 -6.60 -1.74
CA GLY A 37 8.08 -6.15 -2.76
C GLY A 37 8.11 -7.06 -3.99
N SER A 38 7.37 -8.16 -3.99
CA SER A 38 7.37 -9.16 -5.06
C SER A 38 6.05 -9.93 -5.11
N VAL A 39 5.83 -10.68 -6.19
CA VAL A 39 4.70 -11.61 -6.31
C VAL A 39 4.69 -12.63 -5.17
N GLN A 40 5.86 -13.14 -4.77
CA GLN A 40 5.96 -14.13 -3.69
C GLN A 40 5.60 -13.53 -2.33
N ASP A 41 5.96 -12.27 -2.08
CA ASP A 41 5.56 -11.58 -0.84
C ASP A 41 4.04 -11.37 -0.80
N ALA A 42 3.45 -10.97 -1.93
CA ALA A 42 2.02 -10.75 -2.04
C ALA A 42 1.22 -12.04 -1.80
N LEU A 43 1.66 -13.17 -2.37
CA LEU A 43 1.03 -14.48 -2.14
C LEU A 43 1.13 -14.90 -0.67
N ARG A 44 2.32 -14.75 -0.05
CA ARG A 44 2.51 -15.03 1.38
C ARG A 44 1.63 -14.15 2.27
N ALA A 45 1.52 -12.86 1.96
CA ALA A 45 0.64 -11.95 2.70
C ALA A 45 -0.84 -12.38 2.60
N LYS A 46 -1.29 -12.81 1.41
CA LYS A 46 -2.63 -13.36 1.22
C LYS A 46 -2.86 -14.63 2.05
N GLU A 47 -1.94 -15.58 2.00
CA GLU A 47 -2.02 -16.81 2.79
C GLU A 47 -2.04 -16.54 4.31
N ALA A 48 -1.33 -15.49 4.74
CA ALA A 48 -1.29 -15.04 6.13
C ALA A 48 -2.56 -14.30 6.60
N GLY A 49 -3.53 -14.07 5.71
CA GLY A 49 -4.80 -13.40 6.03
C GLY A 49 -4.69 -11.88 6.12
N ALA A 50 -3.82 -11.26 5.33
CA ALA A 50 -3.78 -9.82 5.16
C ALA A 50 -5.06 -9.30 4.47
N ASP A 51 -5.58 -8.17 4.95
CA ASP A 51 -6.75 -7.51 4.37
C ASP A 51 -6.38 -6.65 3.15
N TYR A 52 -5.13 -6.16 3.10
CA TYR A 52 -4.58 -5.44 1.97
C TYR A 52 -3.05 -5.56 1.93
N ILE A 53 -2.46 -5.22 0.79
CA ILE A 53 -1.01 -5.17 0.63
C ILE A 53 -0.51 -3.79 0.20
N GLY A 54 0.60 -3.37 0.81
CA GLY A 54 1.38 -2.21 0.40
C GLY A 54 2.46 -2.61 -0.58
N VAL A 55 2.30 -2.30 -1.87
CA VAL A 55 3.20 -2.79 -2.93
C VAL A 55 4.22 -1.72 -3.30
N GLY A 56 5.50 -2.03 -3.15
CA GLY A 56 6.56 -1.10 -3.52
C GLY A 56 7.97 -1.48 -3.06
N PRO A 57 8.95 -0.57 -3.25
CA PRO A 57 8.77 0.76 -3.82
C PRO A 57 8.47 0.70 -5.32
N ILE A 58 7.47 1.46 -5.79
CA ILE A 58 7.18 1.54 -7.24
C ILE A 58 8.28 2.32 -7.97
N PHE A 59 8.65 3.48 -7.42
CA PHE A 59 9.72 4.33 -7.91
C PHE A 59 10.76 4.59 -6.82
N ARG A 60 11.93 5.12 -7.21
CA ARG A 60 12.95 5.53 -6.24
C ARG A 60 12.39 6.60 -5.30
N THR A 61 12.71 6.48 -4.02
CA THR A 61 12.33 7.45 -2.99
C THR A 61 13.53 7.80 -2.11
N SER A 62 13.61 9.07 -1.70
CA SER A 62 14.56 9.53 -0.69
C SER A 62 14.01 9.47 0.74
N THR A 63 12.71 9.18 0.90
CA THR A 63 12.05 9.16 2.22
C THR A 63 12.44 7.93 3.04
N LYS A 64 12.67 6.79 2.37
CA LYS A 64 13.09 5.52 2.97
C LYS A 64 14.28 4.99 2.17
N PRO A 65 15.53 5.32 2.56
CA PRO A 65 16.73 4.96 1.81
C PRO A 65 16.95 3.44 1.67
N ASP A 66 16.41 2.67 2.60
CA ASP A 66 16.43 1.21 2.68
C ASP A 66 15.23 0.55 2.00
N ALA A 67 14.46 1.28 1.17
CA ALA A 67 13.28 0.73 0.49
C ALA A 67 13.60 -0.35 -0.55
N GLY A 68 14.86 -0.57 -0.92
CA GLY A 68 15.26 -1.50 -1.97
C GLY A 68 15.07 -0.93 -3.39
N PRO A 69 15.35 -1.74 -4.43
CA PRO A 69 15.22 -1.31 -5.82
C PRO A 69 13.74 -1.11 -6.21
N PRO A 70 13.42 -0.12 -7.05
CA PRO A 70 12.06 0.08 -7.53
C PRO A 70 11.62 -1.09 -8.42
N ILE A 71 10.39 -1.57 -8.21
CA ILE A 71 9.80 -2.65 -9.02
C ILE A 71 9.06 -2.14 -10.27
N GLY A 72 8.76 -0.84 -10.30
CA GLY A 72 8.08 -0.17 -11.42
C GLY A 72 6.61 -0.58 -11.61
N PRO A 73 5.91 0.05 -12.58
CA PRO A 73 4.55 -0.32 -12.96
C PRO A 73 4.43 -1.77 -13.44
N GLU A 74 5.46 -2.32 -14.08
CA GLU A 74 5.49 -3.71 -14.55
C GLU A 74 5.45 -4.70 -13.37
N GLY A 75 6.30 -4.52 -12.35
CA GLY A 75 6.27 -5.37 -11.16
C GLY A 75 4.94 -5.28 -10.41
N LEU A 76 4.31 -4.10 -10.39
CA LEU A 76 2.96 -3.94 -9.85
C LEU A 76 1.91 -4.74 -10.64
N ARG A 77 1.98 -4.77 -11.99
CA ARG A 77 1.08 -5.59 -12.82
C ARG A 77 1.24 -7.08 -12.55
N GLU A 78 2.47 -7.53 -12.34
CA GLU A 78 2.74 -8.94 -11.97
C GLU A 78 2.07 -9.28 -10.63
N VAL A 79 2.23 -8.42 -9.62
CA VAL A 79 1.57 -8.59 -8.32
C VAL A 79 0.05 -8.60 -8.45
N ARG A 80 -0.54 -7.62 -9.15
CA ARG A 80 -2.00 -7.55 -9.40
C ARG A 80 -2.54 -8.81 -10.07
N SER A 81 -1.75 -9.43 -10.96
CA SER A 81 -2.15 -10.64 -11.66
C SER A 81 -2.11 -11.89 -10.78
N ALA A 82 -1.37 -11.86 -9.67
CA ALA A 82 -1.18 -13.00 -8.78
C ALA A 82 -2.13 -13.01 -7.57
N VAL A 83 -2.62 -11.84 -7.13
CA VAL A 83 -3.52 -11.73 -5.97
C VAL A 83 -4.77 -10.91 -6.29
N ASP A 84 -5.84 -11.20 -5.55
CA ASP A 84 -7.13 -10.51 -5.57
C ASP A 84 -7.25 -9.40 -4.50
N LEU A 85 -6.35 -9.37 -3.51
CA LEU A 85 -6.34 -8.39 -2.42
C LEU A 85 -6.34 -6.93 -2.92
N PRO A 86 -6.90 -5.99 -2.13
CA PRO A 86 -6.70 -4.56 -2.34
C PRO A 86 -5.20 -4.20 -2.34
N ILE A 87 -4.78 -3.48 -3.37
CA ILE A 87 -3.38 -3.05 -3.51
C ILE A 87 -3.26 -1.53 -3.28
N VAL A 88 -2.44 -1.18 -2.29
CA VAL A 88 -1.98 0.20 -2.06
C VAL A 88 -0.56 0.31 -2.61
N ALA A 89 -0.38 0.99 -3.74
CA ALA A 89 0.95 1.21 -4.30
C ALA A 89 1.70 2.30 -3.51
N VAL A 90 2.99 2.09 -3.24
CA VAL A 90 3.80 3.00 -2.42
C VAL A 90 5.22 3.15 -2.95
N GLY A 91 5.84 4.29 -2.69
CA GLY A 91 7.26 4.55 -2.97
C GLY A 91 7.46 5.40 -4.22
N GLY A 92 7.86 6.66 -4.00
CA GLY A 92 8.26 7.60 -5.06
C GLY A 92 7.14 8.03 -6.01
N ILE A 93 5.87 7.81 -5.65
CA ILE A 93 4.72 8.17 -6.47
C ILE A 93 4.48 9.69 -6.40
N THR A 94 4.29 10.31 -7.56
CA THR A 94 4.00 11.74 -7.72
C THR A 94 2.70 11.93 -8.51
N LEU A 95 2.26 13.18 -8.68
CA LEU A 95 1.05 13.47 -9.46
C LEU A 95 1.23 13.13 -10.94
N GLU A 96 2.46 13.19 -11.45
CA GLU A 96 2.79 12.84 -12.83
C GLU A 96 2.75 11.32 -13.05
N SER A 97 3.07 10.51 -12.03
CA SER A 97 3.14 9.04 -12.14
C SER A 97 1.91 8.30 -11.60
N VAL A 98 1.04 8.93 -10.80
CA VAL A 98 -0.14 8.24 -10.23
C VAL A 98 -1.06 7.63 -11.31
N GLY A 99 -1.16 8.26 -12.48
CA GLY A 99 -1.96 7.74 -13.60
C GLY A 99 -1.45 6.41 -14.17
N GLU A 100 -0.14 6.21 -14.25
CA GLU A 100 0.44 4.92 -14.69
C GLU A 100 0.33 3.85 -13.62
N VAL A 101 0.48 4.22 -12.34
CA VAL A 101 0.33 3.32 -11.19
C VAL A 101 -1.09 2.78 -11.10
N LYS A 102 -2.09 3.64 -11.29
CA LYS A 102 -3.50 3.24 -11.38
C LYS A 102 -3.72 2.24 -12.52
N LYS A 103 -3.22 2.55 -13.72
CA LYS A 103 -3.33 1.65 -14.90
C LYS A 103 -2.61 0.31 -14.71
N ALA A 104 -1.60 0.26 -13.84
CA ALA A 104 -0.91 -0.97 -13.48
C ALA A 104 -1.68 -1.85 -12.48
N GLY A 105 -2.80 -1.36 -11.94
CA GLY A 105 -3.73 -2.17 -11.13
C GLY A 105 -3.72 -1.85 -9.64
N ALA A 106 -3.14 -0.72 -9.22
CA ALA A 106 -3.30 -0.23 -7.86
C ALA A 106 -4.76 0.20 -7.59
N ASP A 107 -5.33 -0.23 -6.47
CA ASP A 107 -6.64 0.22 -6.00
C ASP A 107 -6.52 1.56 -5.25
N ALA A 108 -5.37 1.81 -4.61
CA ALA A 108 -5.04 3.08 -3.95
C ALA A 108 -3.54 3.41 -4.08
N VAL A 109 -3.16 4.64 -3.75
CA VAL A 109 -1.75 5.08 -3.66
C VAL A 109 -1.43 5.68 -2.31
N CYS A 110 -0.21 5.46 -1.83
CA CYS A 110 0.34 6.05 -0.62
C CYS A 110 1.51 6.97 -0.97
N ALA A 111 1.41 8.24 -0.58
CA ALA A 111 2.41 9.26 -0.83
C ALA A 111 2.70 10.07 0.44
N ILE A 112 3.99 10.35 0.68
CA ILE A 112 4.45 11.17 1.82
C ILE A 112 4.98 12.50 1.29
N SER A 113 6.16 12.48 0.65
CA SER A 113 6.86 13.68 0.18
C SER A 113 6.06 14.47 -0.86
N ALA A 114 5.31 13.79 -1.74
CA ALA A 114 4.55 14.44 -2.80
C ALA A 114 3.41 15.32 -2.28
N VAL A 115 2.85 15.01 -1.10
CA VAL A 115 1.72 15.74 -0.50
C VAL A 115 2.13 16.61 0.69
N SER A 116 3.28 16.35 1.28
CA SER A 116 3.75 17.09 2.47
C SER A 116 4.17 18.53 2.14
N GLY A 117 4.15 19.40 3.15
CA GLY A 117 4.58 20.79 3.05
C GLY A 117 3.43 21.76 2.81
N LYS A 118 3.59 22.68 1.86
CA LYS A 118 2.54 23.66 1.51
C LYS A 118 1.47 23.04 0.62
N ASP A 119 0.27 23.63 0.67
CA ASP A 119 -0.85 23.35 -0.24
C ASP A 119 -1.31 21.88 -0.22
N VAL A 120 -1.20 21.23 0.95
CA VAL A 120 -1.54 19.80 1.15
C VAL A 120 -2.93 19.47 0.61
N GLY A 121 -3.93 20.32 0.90
CA GLY A 121 -5.30 20.07 0.46
C GLY A 121 -5.48 20.11 -1.06
N GLU A 122 -4.73 20.96 -1.76
CA GLU A 122 -4.75 21.01 -3.23
C GLU A 122 -4.05 19.79 -3.83
N LYS A 123 -2.89 19.42 -3.29
CA LYS A 123 -2.15 18.24 -3.71
C LYS A 123 -2.98 16.97 -3.53
N VAL A 124 -3.62 16.79 -2.38
CA VAL A 124 -4.48 15.62 -2.12
C VAL A 124 -5.67 15.60 -3.11
N ARG A 125 -6.33 16.74 -3.36
CA ARG A 125 -7.40 16.82 -4.36
C ARG A 125 -6.94 16.39 -5.75
N ALA A 126 -5.77 16.84 -6.18
CA ALA A 126 -5.20 16.45 -7.47
C ALA A 126 -4.93 14.93 -7.57
N PHE A 127 -4.43 14.30 -6.50
CA PHE A 127 -4.27 12.84 -6.46
C PHE A 127 -5.63 12.11 -6.54
N LEU A 128 -6.63 12.59 -5.82
CA LEU A 128 -7.98 12.02 -5.83
C LEU A 128 -8.64 12.12 -7.21
N GLU A 129 -8.48 13.25 -7.91
CA GLU A 129 -8.98 13.44 -9.27
C GLU A 129 -8.43 12.39 -10.25
N VAL A 130 -7.15 12.03 -10.13
CA VAL A 130 -6.54 10.98 -10.98
C VAL A 130 -6.98 9.58 -10.56
N MET A 131 -7.05 9.30 -9.26
CA MET A 131 -7.45 8.00 -8.73
C MET A 131 -8.95 7.71 -8.92
N GLY A 132 -9.80 8.74 -8.96
CA GLY A 132 -11.25 8.62 -9.09
C GLY A 132 -11.92 7.99 -7.86
N ASP A 133 -13.27 8.06 -7.81
CA ASP A 133 -14.07 7.59 -6.66
C ASP A 133 -14.19 6.06 -6.55
N ASP A 134 -13.77 5.30 -7.57
CA ASP A 134 -13.85 3.83 -7.58
C ASP A 134 -12.90 3.15 -6.55
N ALA A 135 -11.91 3.89 -6.03
CA ALA A 135 -10.94 3.41 -5.04
C ALA A 135 -11.55 3.21 -3.64
N ALA A 136 -12.60 3.95 -3.30
CA ALA A 136 -13.17 3.96 -1.96
C ALA A 136 -14.01 2.71 -1.63
N GLY A 137 -14.51 1.98 -2.64
CA GLY A 137 -15.45 0.87 -2.47
C GLY A 137 -14.83 -0.51 -2.22
N LYS A 138 -13.52 -0.68 -2.32
CA LYS A 138 -12.85 -1.99 -2.22
C LYS A 138 -12.04 -2.21 -0.94
N CYS A 139 -11.84 -1.17 -0.14
CA CYS A 139 -11.05 -1.21 1.10
C CYS A 139 -11.93 -1.19 2.38
N ALA A 140 -13.24 -1.44 2.25
CA ALA A 140 -14.21 -1.40 3.35
C ALA A 140 -14.67 -2.81 3.74
#